data_AF-A0A371S151-F1
#
_entry.id   AF-A0A371S151-F1
#
_cell.length_a   1.000
_cell.length_b   1.000
_cell.length_c   1.000
_cell.angle_alpha   90.00
_cell.angle_beta   90.00
_cell.angle_gamma   90.00
#
_symmetry.space_group_name_H-M   'P 1'
#
loop_
_entity.id
_entity.type
_entity.pdbx_description
1 polymer ?
#
loop_
_entity_poly.entity_id
_entity_poly.type
_entity_poly.pdbx_seq_one_letter_code
_entity_poly.pdbx_strand_id
1 'polypeptide(L)'
;MLSDFEPAGFWIRLGASIIDGIVVFFAIFLLSLIFNFPIDDDSWQSGLLEFLYTLSLPLFWYGYTVGKRLCGIRISRVDGEKLHIGNMLLRIVVAGLIYALTLGMGFIVSVVMVAVREDKRAIHDFVAGTCVTYNPPEIN
;
A
#
# COMPACT_ATOMS: atom_id res chain seq x y z
N MET A 1 1.57 17.26 20.91
CA MET A 1 0.42 17.52 20.04
C MET A 1 0.27 16.28 19.18
N LEU A 2 -0.48 15.29 19.67
CA LEU A 2 -0.72 14.05 18.93
C LEU A 2 -1.64 14.46 17.79
N SER A 3 -1.09 14.58 16.58
CA SER A 3 -1.89 14.90 15.40
C SER A 3 -3.04 13.90 15.31
N ASP A 4 -4.26 14.42 15.25
CA ASP A 4 -5.50 13.69 15.01
C ASP A 4 -5.44 13.04 13.61
N PHE A 5 -4.67 11.96 13.49
CA PHE A 5 -4.65 11.14 12.30
C PHE A 5 -5.97 10.37 12.28
N GLU A 6 -6.93 10.79 11.46
CA GLU A 6 -8.13 10.00 11.20
C GLU A 6 -7.72 8.71 10.49
N PRO A 7 -7.74 7.54 11.18
CA PRO A 7 -7.18 6.33 10.63
C PRO A 7 -8.20 5.66 9.70
N ALA A 8 -7.73 5.30 8.50
CA ALA A 8 -8.55 4.66 7.48
C ALA A 8 -8.95 3.24 7.89
N GLY A 9 -10.26 2.95 7.81
CA GLY A 9 -10.88 1.64 8.04
C GLY A 9 -10.32 0.51 7.19
N PHE A 10 -10.59 -0.74 7.59
CA PHE A 10 -10.32 -1.89 6.74
C PHE A 10 -11.07 -1.81 5.39
N TRP A 11 -12.37 -1.48 5.40
CA TRP A 11 -13.21 -1.47 4.21
C TRP A 11 -12.77 -0.46 3.14
N ILE A 12 -12.42 0.76 3.54
CA ILE A 12 -11.94 1.77 2.60
C ILE A 12 -10.57 1.39 2.02
N ARG A 13 -9.71 0.73 2.82
CA ARG A 13 -8.43 0.20 2.34
C ARG A 13 -8.65 -0.93 1.35
N LEU A 14 -9.58 -1.83 1.63
CA LEU A 14 -9.95 -2.92 0.71
C LEU A 14 -10.49 -2.36 -0.60
N GLY A 15 -11.41 -1.39 -0.54
CA GLY A 15 -11.93 -0.71 -1.73
C GLY A 15 -10.83 -0.01 -2.53
N ALA A 16 -9.93 0.71 -1.87
CA ALA A 16 -8.77 1.32 -2.50
C ALA A 16 -7.86 0.28 -3.19
N SER A 17 -7.58 -0.85 -2.53
CA SER A 17 -6.79 -1.94 -3.09
C SER A 17 -7.45 -2.62 -4.29
N ILE A 18 -8.79 -2.76 -4.30
CA ILE A 18 -9.53 -3.27 -5.47
C ILE A 18 -9.38 -2.29 -6.64
N ILE A 19 -9.53 -0.99 -6.40
CA ILE A 19 -9.37 0.03 -7.45
C ILE A 19 -7.92 0.04 -7.97
N ASP A 20 -6.93 -0.02 -7.08
CA ASP A 20 -5.52 -0.15 -7.46
C ASP A 20 -5.31 -1.39 -8.35
N GLY A 21 -5.88 -2.55 -7.97
CA GLY A 21 -5.82 -3.77 -8.76
C GLY A 21 -6.44 -3.63 -10.16
N ILE A 22 -7.60 -2.97 -10.27
CA ILE A 22 -8.24 -2.70 -11.58
C ILE A 22 -7.35 -1.81 -12.45
N VAL A 23 -6.74 -0.79 -11.86
CA VAL A 23 -5.84 0.14 -12.57
C VAL A 23 -4.60 -0.60 -13.09
N VAL A 24 -3.98 -1.43 -12.25
CA VAL A 24 -2.82 -2.24 -12.63
C VAL A 24 -3.19 -3.26 -13.71
N PHE A 25 -4.32 -3.96 -13.54
CA PHE A 25 -4.83 -4.91 -14.53
C PHE A 25 -5.04 -4.25 -15.89
N PHE A 26 -5.69 -3.09 -15.93
CA PHE A 26 -5.93 -2.37 -17.18
C PHE A 26 -4.63 -1.89 -17.83
N ALA A 27 -3.65 -1.46 -17.03
CA ALA A 27 -2.32 -1.08 -17.52
C ALA A 27 -1.58 -2.28 -18.15
N ILE A 28 -1.57 -3.44 -17.48
CA ILE A 28 -0.98 -4.68 -18.03
C ILE A 28 -1.72 -5.12 -19.29
N PHE A 29 -3.06 -5.07 -19.29
CA PHE A 29 -3.88 -5.44 -20.43
C PHE A 29 -3.56 -4.57 -21.66
N LEU A 30 -3.44 -3.26 -21.51
CA LEU A 30 -3.06 -2.36 -22.61
C LEU A 30 -1.63 -2.63 -23.10
N LEU A 31 -0.68 -2.86 -22.19
CA LEU A 31 0.69 -3.24 -22.57
C LEU A 31 0.70 -4.58 -23.32
N SER A 32 -0.17 -5.51 -22.94
CA SER A 32 -0.31 -6.79 -23.63
C SER A 32 -0.78 -6.60 -25.06
N LEU A 33 -1.79 -5.76 -25.30
CA LEU A 33 -2.31 -5.49 -26.64
C LEU A 33 -1.29 -4.82 -27.57
N ILE A 34 -0.46 -3.92 -27.05
CA ILE A 34 0.47 -3.13 -27.88
C ILE A 34 1.82 -3.85 -28.04
N PHE A 35 2.31 -4.49 -26.99
CA PHE A 35 3.67 -5.01 -26.90
C PHE A 35 3.75 -6.53 -26.73
N ASN A 36 2.63 -7.25 -26.78
CA ASN A 36 2.53 -8.69 -26.45
C ASN A 36 3.10 -9.03 -25.07
N PHE A 37 2.88 -8.12 -24.11
CA PHE A 37 3.27 -8.33 -22.72
C PHE A 37 2.52 -9.53 -22.10
N PRO A 38 3.17 -10.40 -21.31
CA PRO A 38 2.52 -11.54 -20.66
C PRO A 38 1.47 -11.08 -19.65
N ILE A 39 0.29 -11.69 -19.67
CA ILE A 39 -0.79 -11.42 -18.70
C ILE A 39 -0.72 -12.39 -17.51
N ASP A 40 0.12 -13.43 -17.58
CA ASP A 40 0.23 -14.39 -16.49
C ASP A 40 0.86 -13.73 -15.23
N ASP A 41 0.14 -13.83 -14.11
CA ASP A 41 0.57 -13.32 -12.79
C ASP A 41 1.88 -13.96 -12.31
N ASP A 42 2.21 -15.17 -12.79
CA ASP A 42 3.46 -15.86 -12.46
C ASP A 42 4.68 -15.34 -13.23
N SER A 43 4.49 -14.44 -14.19
CA SER A 43 5.59 -13.86 -14.94
C SER A 43 6.40 -12.91 -14.05
N TRP A 44 7.73 -13.00 -14.10
CA TRP A 44 8.58 -12.08 -13.34
C TRP A 44 8.38 -10.62 -13.78
N GLN A 45 7.91 -10.41 -15.02
CA GLN A 45 7.63 -9.09 -15.58
C GLN A 45 6.38 -8.44 -14.94
N SER A 46 5.28 -9.18 -14.77
CA SER A 46 4.06 -8.68 -14.11
C SER A 46 4.34 -8.37 -12.65
N GLY A 47 5.01 -9.29 -11.94
CA GLY A 47 5.40 -9.06 -10.54
C GLY A 47 6.35 -7.87 -10.36
N LEU A 48 7.30 -7.67 -11.29
CA LEU A 48 8.19 -6.50 -11.26
C LEU A 48 7.40 -5.20 -11.50
N LEU A 49 6.44 -5.19 -12.42
CA LEU A 49 5.62 -4.01 -12.70
C LEU A 49 4.74 -3.64 -11.51
N GLU A 50 4.09 -4.62 -10.88
CA GLU A 50 3.28 -4.41 -9.66
C GLU A 50 4.13 -3.90 -8.49
N PHE A 51 5.32 -4.48 -8.31
CA PHE A 51 6.28 -4.02 -7.31
C PHE A 51 6.70 -2.57 -7.56
N LEU A 52 7.06 -2.23 -8.80
CA LEU A 52 7.42 -0.87 -9.19
C LEU A 52 6.25 0.09 -8.99
N TYR A 53 5.02 -0.29 -9.34
CA TYR A 53 3.81 0.51 -9.12
C TYR A 53 3.62 0.81 -7.63
N THR A 54 3.66 -0.21 -6.79
CA THR A 54 3.42 -0.10 -5.34
C THR A 54 4.52 0.66 -4.62
N LEU A 55 5.76 0.56 -5.08
CA LEU A 55 6.89 1.28 -4.51
C LEU A 55 6.93 2.73 -5.00
N SER A 56 6.89 2.96 -6.32
CA SER A 56 7.16 4.27 -6.91
C SER A 56 6.03 5.27 -6.70
N LEU A 57 4.76 4.87 -6.86
CA LEU A 57 3.65 5.82 -6.80
C LEU A 57 3.54 6.51 -5.44
N PRO A 58 3.56 5.81 -4.29
CA PRO A 58 3.52 6.47 -3.00
C PRO A 58 4.74 7.37 -2.74
N LEU A 59 5.89 7.08 -3.36
CA LEU A 59 7.09 7.90 -3.22
C LEU A 59 6.99 9.21 -4.02
N PHE A 60 6.50 9.14 -5.26
CA PHE A 60 6.34 10.33 -6.10
C PHE A 60 5.06 11.11 -5.77
N TRP A 61 4.07 10.46 -5.16
CA TRP A 61 2.75 11.02 -4.90
C TRP A 61 2.43 11.15 -3.41
N TYR A 62 3.39 11.46 -2.56
CA TYR A 62 3.15 11.78 -1.13
C TYR A 62 2.31 10.75 -0.35
N GLY A 63 2.48 9.47 -0.68
CA GLY A 63 1.77 8.35 -0.06
C GLY A 63 0.49 7.91 -0.75
N TYR A 64 0.15 8.50 -1.90
CA TYR A 64 -1.00 8.12 -2.69
C TYR A 64 -0.67 7.01 -3.70
N THR A 65 -1.59 6.04 -3.80
CA THR A 65 -1.77 5.21 -5.00
C THR A 65 -3.04 5.69 -5.72
N VAL A 66 -3.33 5.18 -6.92
CA VAL A 66 -4.48 5.67 -7.70
C VAL A 66 -5.80 5.38 -6.95
N GLY A 67 -5.98 4.14 -6.50
CA GLY A 67 -7.14 3.71 -5.72
C GLY A 67 -7.23 4.38 -4.36
N LYS A 68 -6.10 4.55 -3.66
CA LYS A 68 -6.07 5.27 -2.38
C LYS A 68 -6.45 6.75 -2.54
N ARG A 69 -5.94 7.40 -3.60
CA ARG A 69 -6.29 8.79 -3.91
C ARG A 69 -7.77 8.96 -4.24
N LEU A 70 -8.34 8.03 -5.00
CA LEU A 70 -9.78 8.02 -5.29
C LEU A 70 -10.63 7.81 -4.04
N CYS A 71 -10.15 7.00 -3.09
CA CYS A 71 -10.79 6.79 -1.80
C CYS A 71 -10.50 7.90 -0.76
N GLY A 72 -9.71 8.93 -1.12
CA GLY A 72 -9.35 10.02 -0.21
C GLY A 72 -8.42 9.60 0.94
N ILE A 73 -7.71 8.47 0.81
CA ILE A 73 -6.78 7.96 1.82
C ILE A 73 -5.34 8.00 1.30
N ARG A 74 -4.37 8.10 2.21
CA ARG A 74 -2.95 8.01 1.87
C ARG A 74 -2.12 7.34 2.94
N ILE A 75 -0.95 6.87 2.54
CA ILE A 75 0.08 6.41 3.46
C ILE A 75 0.85 7.63 3.99
N SER A 76 0.81 7.87 5.29
CA SER A 76 1.61 8.89 5.96
C SER A 76 2.58 8.24 6.96
N ARG A 77 3.63 8.96 7.34
CA ARG A 77 4.44 8.60 8.50
C ARG A 77 3.69 8.94 9.77
N VAL A 78 3.87 8.12 10.81
CA VAL A 78 3.28 8.35 12.14
C VAL A 78 3.91 9.60 12.79
N ASP A 79 5.17 9.88 12.46
CA ASP A 79 5.92 11.04 12.95
C ASP A 79 5.55 12.36 12.24
N GLY A 80 4.62 12.34 11.27
CA GLY A 80 4.23 13.52 10.48
C GLY A 80 5.23 13.92 9.38
N GLU A 81 6.41 13.31 9.34
CA GLU A 81 7.43 13.58 8.32
C GLU A 81 7.07 13.07 6.91
N LYS A 82 7.83 13.50 5.90
CA LYS A 82 7.68 13.05 4.52
C LYS A 82 7.95 11.54 4.39
N LEU A 83 7.32 10.91 3.39
CA LEU A 83 7.46 9.49 3.14
C LEU A 83 8.81 9.20 2.43
N HIS A 84 9.66 8.38 3.05
CA HIS A 84 10.96 8.00 2.49
C HIS A 84 10.91 6.62 1.84
N ILE A 85 11.81 6.37 0.89
CA ILE A 85 12.01 5.07 0.22
C ILE A 85 12.20 3.95 1.24
N GLY A 86 12.94 4.20 2.32
CA GLY A 86 13.19 3.23 3.39
C GLY A 86 11.91 2.73 4.06
N ASN A 87 10.94 3.61 4.35
CA ASN A 87 9.68 3.21 4.97
C ASN A 87 8.87 2.28 4.04
N MET A 88 8.83 2.60 2.75
CA MET A 88 8.13 1.78 1.75
C MET A 88 8.83 0.45 1.52
N LEU A 89 10.17 0.41 1.51
CA LEU A 89 10.92 -0.85 1.44
C LEU A 89 10.70 -1.72 2.68
N LEU A 90 10.72 -1.15 3.88
CA LEU A 90 10.39 -1.87 5.12
C LEU A 90 8.97 -2.45 5.06
N ARG A 91 8.01 -1.66 4.56
CA ARG A 91 6.62 -2.08 4.38
C ARG A 91 6.50 -3.30 3.47
N ILE A 92 7.26 -3.37 2.38
CA ILE A 92 7.14 -4.43 1.38
C ILE A 92 8.03 -5.62 1.74
N VAL A 93 9.33 -5.40 1.94
CA VAL A 93 10.33 -6.45 2.11
C VAL A 93 10.23 -7.10 3.48
N VAL A 94 10.25 -6.30 4.56
CA VAL A 94 10.29 -6.86 5.92
C VAL A 94 8.92 -7.43 6.29
N ALA A 95 7.83 -6.74 5.93
CA ALA A 95 6.51 -7.32 6.16
C ALA A 95 6.23 -8.53 5.27
N GLY A 96 6.66 -8.52 4.01
CA GLY A 96 6.59 -9.68 3.12
C GLY A 96 7.35 -10.88 3.70
N LEU A 97 8.54 -10.64 4.26
CA LEU A 97 9.31 -11.68 4.95
C LEU A 97 8.56 -12.22 6.18
N ILE A 98 7.95 -11.35 6.99
CA ILE A 98 7.13 -11.78 8.13
C ILE A 98 5.95 -12.65 7.67
N TYR A 99 5.26 -12.26 6.59
CA TYR A 99 4.15 -13.05 6.05
C TYR A 99 4.62 -14.39 5.47
N ALA A 100 5.76 -14.41 4.78
CA ALA A 100 6.36 -15.63 4.26
C ALA A 100 6.78 -16.59 5.38
N LEU A 101 7.46 -16.09 6.42
CA LEU A 101 7.87 -16.88 7.58
C LEU A 101 6.68 -17.41 8.38
N THR A 102 5.58 -16.67 8.43
CA THR A 102 4.34 -17.10 9.10
C THR A 102 3.42 -17.93 8.20
N LEU A 103 3.88 -18.34 7.01
CA LEU A 103 3.10 -19.11 6.02
C LEU A 103 1.73 -18.47 5.72
N GLY A 104 1.68 -17.13 5.66
CA GLY A 104 0.46 -16.36 5.41
C GLY A 104 -0.41 -16.10 6.64
N MET A 105 -0.14 -16.72 7.81
CA MET A 105 -0.91 -16.43 9.03
C MET A 105 -0.77 -14.97 9.49
N GLY A 106 0.40 -14.36 9.27
CA GLY A 106 0.63 -12.94 9.58
C GLY A 106 -0.27 -11.98 8.79
N PHE A 107 -0.78 -12.41 7.62
CA PHE A 107 -1.76 -11.62 6.87
C PHE A 107 -3.10 -11.57 7.60
N ILE A 108 -3.59 -12.71 8.10
CA ILE A 108 -4.83 -12.78 8.88
C ILE A 108 -4.71 -11.91 10.14
N VAL A 109 -3.59 -12.00 10.85
CA VAL A 109 -3.31 -11.15 12.01
C VAL A 109 -3.34 -9.67 11.63
N SER A 110 -2.76 -9.30 10.50
CA SER A 110 -2.79 -7.92 10.01
C SER A 110 -4.20 -7.42 9.74
N VAL A 111 -5.06 -8.25 9.13
CA VAL A 111 -6.47 -7.89 8.89
C VAL A 111 -7.21 -7.69 10.22
N VAL A 112 -7.04 -8.60 11.17
CA VAL A 112 -7.64 -8.50 12.51
C VAL A 112 -7.13 -7.25 13.24
N MET A 113 -5.83 -6.95 13.16
CA MET A 113 -5.26 -5.74 13.76
C MET A 113 -5.89 -4.46 13.19
N VAL A 114 -6.09 -4.38 11.87
CA VAL A 114 -6.73 -3.22 11.24
C VAL A 114 -8.21 -3.11 11.60
N ALA A 115 -8.90 -4.24 11.78
CA ALA A 115 -10.32 -4.27 12.11
C ALA A 115 -10.61 -3.95 13.59
N VAL A 116 -9.74 -4.40 14.51
CA VAL A 116 -9.98 -4.34 15.96
C VAL A 116 -9.29 -3.15 16.64
N ARG A 117 -8.11 -2.73 16.16
CA ARG A 117 -7.33 -1.69 16.85
C ARG A 117 -7.79 -0.29 16.45
N GLU A 118 -7.78 0.63 17.42
CA GLU A 118 -8.21 2.03 17.23
C GLU A 118 -7.37 2.80 16.22
N ASP A 119 -6.05 2.53 16.17
CA ASP A 119 -5.13 3.11 15.20
C ASP A 119 -5.23 2.49 13.80
N LYS A 120 -5.95 1.36 13.67
CA LYS A 120 -6.17 0.59 12.44
C LYS A 120 -4.89 0.27 11.67
N ARG A 121 -3.77 0.04 12.36
CA ARG A 121 -2.47 -0.26 11.73
C ARG A 121 -2.25 -1.77 11.57
N ALA A 122 -1.77 -2.17 10.39
CA ALA A 122 -1.36 -3.55 10.09
C ALA A 122 0.10 -3.82 10.49
N ILE A 123 0.54 -5.09 10.48
CA ILE A 123 1.95 -5.45 10.80
C ILE A 123 2.93 -4.69 9.90
N HIS A 124 2.64 -4.61 8.60
CA HIS A 124 3.46 -3.86 7.66
C HIS A 124 3.47 -2.34 7.93
N ASP A 125 2.38 -1.78 8.46
CA ASP A 125 2.30 -0.37 8.88
C ASP A 125 3.16 -0.11 10.12
N PHE A 126 3.23 -1.09 11.06
CA PHE A 126 4.11 -1.02 12.23
C PHE A 126 5.57 -1.02 11.87
N VAL A 127 5.97 -2.03 11.11
CA VAL A 127 7.38 -2.24 10.71
C VAL A 127 7.91 -1.04 9.92
N ALA A 128 7.06 -0.43 9.08
CA ALA A 128 7.42 0.73 8.29
C ALA A 128 7.31 2.07 9.02
N GLY A 129 6.78 2.11 10.25
CA GLY A 129 6.50 3.38 10.95
C GLY A 129 5.49 4.26 10.21
N THR A 130 4.55 3.64 9.49
CA THR A 130 3.55 4.33 8.68
C THR A 130 2.13 4.07 9.16
N CYS A 131 1.20 4.91 8.73
CA CYS A 131 -0.23 4.77 8.96
C CYS A 131 -0.98 5.14 7.66
N VAL A 132 -2.23 4.70 7.54
CA VAL A 132 -3.10 5.14 6.44
C VAL A 132 -4.15 6.09 7.02
N THR A 133 -4.20 7.31 6.50
CA THR A 133 -5.03 8.40 7.01
C THR A 133 -5.78 9.11 5.89
N TYR A 134 -6.89 9.76 6.25
CA TYR A 134 -7.63 10.68 5.38
C TYR A 134 -6.99 12.07 5.29
N ASN A 135 -6.08 12.41 6.20
CA ASN A 135 -5.48 13.74 6.26
C ASN A 135 -4.69 14.03 4.97
N PRO A 136 -4.87 15.20 4.32
CA PRO A 136 -4.09 15.56 3.13
C PRO A 136 -2.60 15.75 3.47
N PRO A 137 -1.69 15.74 2.47
CA PRO A 137 -0.29 16.05 2.68
C PRO A 137 -0.12 17.46 3.25
N GLU A 138 0.60 17.57 4.36
CA GLU A 138 1.10 18.85 4.84
C GLU A 138 2.17 19.32 3.85
N ILE A 139 1.75 20.19 2.93
CA ILE A 139 2.65 20.88 2.02
C ILE A 139 3.21 22.06 2.82
N ASN A 140 4.39 21.86 3.42
CA ASN A 140 5.26 22.98 3.81
C ASN A 140 5.85 23.63 2.56
#